data_AF-T0TLY8-F1
#
_entry.id   AF-T0TLY8-F1
#
_cell.length_a   1.000
_cell.length_b   1.000
_cell.length_c   1.000
_cell.angle_alpha   90.00
_cell.angle_beta   90.00
_cell.angle_gamma   90.00
#
_symmetry.space_group_name_H-M   'P 1'
#
loop_
_entity.id
_entity.type
_entity.pdbx_description
1 polymer ?
#
loop_
_entity_poly.entity_id
_entity_poly.type
_entity_poly.pdbx_seq_one_letter_code
_entity_poly.pdbx_strand_id
1 'polypeptide(L)'
;MIAELFKERSKRFNTRCAKYSRYVFNDHFILVLLFLLGFVLVQYSQLLRHFPKNPWAIVLGLLVLCLFLPFWGNIATYLEPADKHYLLVKEEEVRTHVKKATGRAFRFWVLIQTLIFILVVPLFLALGLPVWGVVLVAVAMVILKYFIFQKKAQPFYKQSGLNWAVAIAVENKRQQSILKFFSLFTNVKGITSSVKRRAYLDGILKRTKKDKNHTWYNLYLRAFLRSGDYFALSCRLFALSLLVIFLVPEKWLAMILVAIFDYLLLFQLTALKFHFAYQRMANLMPLGKDMQVDNLKRLISQIILVMTLIQAVCLLDLKFSLILVGVMLVLSLVYLPAKLKKMID
;
A
#
# COMPACT_ATOMS: atom_id res chain seq x y z
N MET A 1 -33.26 2.67 -19.62
CA MET A 1 -32.90 1.36 -19.03
C MET A 1 -31.39 1.17 -18.78
N ILE A 2 -30.52 0.85 -19.76
CA ILE A 2 -29.09 0.54 -19.48
C ILE A 2 -28.31 1.74 -18.92
N ALA A 3 -28.54 2.94 -19.47
CA ALA A 3 -27.89 4.15 -18.99
C ALA A 3 -28.28 4.48 -17.53
N GLU A 4 -29.53 4.20 -17.15
CA GLU A 4 -30.02 4.38 -15.78
C GLU A 4 -29.40 3.34 -14.84
N LEU A 5 -29.30 2.08 -15.26
CA LEU A 5 -28.63 1.03 -14.50
C LEU A 5 -27.18 1.41 -14.15
N PHE A 6 -26.38 1.85 -15.13
CA PHE A 6 -25.01 2.28 -14.87
C PHE A 6 -24.91 3.56 -14.05
N LYS A 7 -25.87 4.49 -14.22
CA LYS A 7 -25.96 5.70 -13.38
C LYS A 7 -26.27 5.35 -11.93
N GLU A 8 -27.18 4.41 -11.69
CA GLU A 8 -27.51 3.92 -10.35
C GLU A 8 -26.33 3.21 -9.71
N ARG A 9 -25.62 2.34 -10.45
CA ARG A 9 -24.39 1.69 -9.98
C ARG A 9 -23.29 2.69 -9.61
N SER A 10 -23.07 3.69 -10.47
CA SER A 10 -22.13 4.78 -10.18
C SER A 10 -22.53 5.54 -8.91
N LYS A 11 -23.81 5.88 -8.75
CA LYS A 11 -24.33 6.55 -7.56
C LYS A 11 -24.13 5.68 -6.32
N ARG A 12 -24.50 4.41 -6.38
CA ARG A 12 -24.34 3.44 -5.28
C ARG A 12 -22.88 3.31 -4.84
N PHE A 13 -21.96 3.19 -5.79
CA PHE A 13 -20.52 3.15 -5.48
C PHE A 13 -20.01 4.46 -4.87
N ASN A 14 -20.43 5.61 -5.43
CA ASN A 14 -20.02 6.91 -4.91
C ASN A 14 -20.58 7.19 -3.51
N THR A 15 -21.86 6.85 -3.25
CA THR A 15 -22.46 6.94 -1.92
C THR A 15 -21.73 6.05 -0.91
N ARG A 16 -21.32 4.84 -1.33
CA ARG A 16 -20.50 3.96 -0.51
C ARG A 16 -19.12 4.57 -0.21
N CYS A 17 -18.45 5.16 -1.19
CA CYS A 17 -17.18 5.86 -1.00
C CYS A 17 -17.34 7.07 -0.07
N ALA A 18 -18.41 7.86 -0.24
CA ALA A 18 -18.73 9.01 0.61
C ALA A 18 -19.02 8.60 2.07
N LYS A 19 -19.61 7.41 2.28
CA LYS A 19 -19.78 6.85 3.62
C LYS A 19 -18.42 6.55 4.27
N TYR A 20 -17.48 5.96 3.52
CA TYR A 20 -16.15 5.64 4.05
C TYR A 20 -15.24 6.86 4.19
N SER A 21 -15.40 7.89 3.36
CA SER A 21 -14.57 9.10 3.42
C SER A 21 -14.73 9.85 4.74
N ARG A 22 -15.90 9.78 5.39
CA ARG A 22 -16.13 10.36 6.73
C ARG A 22 -15.16 9.82 7.79
N TYR A 23 -14.74 8.57 7.66
CA TYR A 23 -13.78 7.99 8.60
C TYR A 23 -12.32 8.30 8.24
N VAL A 24 -12.04 8.55 6.95
CA VAL A 24 -10.72 9.03 6.52
C VAL A 24 -10.52 10.46 7.02
N PHE A 25 -11.52 11.32 6.80
CA PHE A 25 -11.54 12.71 7.26
C PHE A 25 -12.13 12.82 8.67
N ASN A 26 -11.59 12.04 9.62
CA ASN A 26 -11.88 12.24 11.04
C ASN A 26 -11.02 13.41 11.59
N ASP A 27 -11.46 14.05 12.68
CA ASP A 27 -10.90 15.31 13.21
C ASP A 27 -9.37 15.28 13.38
N HIS A 28 -8.82 14.21 13.96
CA HIS A 28 -7.37 14.09 14.15
C HIS A 28 -6.58 14.00 12.83
N PHE A 29 -7.10 13.31 11.82
CA PHE A 29 -6.42 13.17 10.53
C PHE A 29 -6.50 14.45 9.70
N ILE A 30 -7.62 15.18 9.77
CA ILE A 30 -7.77 16.47 9.09
C ILE A 30 -6.71 17.46 9.59
N LEU A 31 -6.48 17.52 10.90
CA LEU A 31 -5.45 18.38 11.50
C LEU A 31 -4.06 18.02 10.94
N VAL A 32 -3.71 16.72 10.92
CA VAL A 32 -2.42 16.27 10.34
C VAL A 32 -2.30 16.67 8.86
N LEU A 33 -3.36 16.50 8.07
CA LEU A 33 -3.36 16.90 6.66
C LEU A 33 -3.19 18.41 6.47
N LEU A 34 -3.84 19.22 7.31
CA LEU A 34 -3.71 20.67 7.30
C LEU A 34 -2.26 21.10 7.59
N PHE A 35 -1.64 20.54 8.63
CA PHE A 35 -0.23 20.83 8.97
C PHE A 35 0.72 20.40 7.86
N LEU A 36 0.53 19.20 7.29
CA LEU A 36 1.37 18.69 6.21
C LEU A 36 1.23 19.55 4.95
N LEU A 37 0.01 19.93 4.59
CA LEU A 37 -0.26 20.82 3.45
C LEU A 37 0.38 22.19 3.69
N GLY A 38 0.25 22.76 4.89
CA GLY A 38 0.91 24.00 5.28
C GLY A 38 2.43 23.90 5.15
N PHE A 39 3.03 22.82 5.65
CA PHE A 39 4.45 22.56 5.51
C PHE A 39 4.89 22.49 4.03
N VAL A 40 4.17 21.73 3.20
CA VAL A 40 4.46 21.62 1.76
C VAL A 40 4.34 22.97 1.05
N LEU A 41 3.32 23.78 1.37
CA LEU A 41 3.16 25.11 0.80
C LEU A 41 4.29 26.06 1.19
N VAL A 42 4.74 26.03 2.45
CA VAL A 42 5.87 26.84 2.92
C VAL A 42 7.16 26.41 2.21
N GLN A 43 7.44 25.11 2.14
CA GLN A 43 8.60 24.58 1.43
C GLN A 43 8.57 24.93 -0.07
N TYR A 44 7.40 24.82 -0.70
CA TYR A 44 7.20 25.21 -2.10
C TYR A 44 7.46 26.71 -2.33
N SER A 45 6.92 27.57 -1.46
CA SER A 45 7.14 29.01 -1.49
C SER A 45 8.61 29.38 -1.28
N GLN A 46 9.29 28.75 -0.32
CA GLN A 46 10.72 28.93 -0.06
C GLN A 46 11.57 28.52 -1.26
N LEU A 47 11.25 27.41 -1.92
CA LEU A 47 11.93 26.92 -3.11
C LEU A 47 11.85 27.92 -4.28
N LEU A 48 10.67 28.54 -4.47
CA LEU A 48 10.48 29.57 -5.51
C LEU A 48 11.24 30.87 -5.20
N ARG A 49 11.38 31.23 -3.91
CA ARG A 49 12.10 32.45 -3.50
C ARG A 49 13.62 32.29 -3.49
N HIS A 50 14.12 31.14 -3.08
CA HIS A 50 15.56 30.83 -2.98
C HIS A 50 15.92 29.71 -3.96
N PHE A 51 15.91 30.03 -5.25
CA PHE A 51 16.18 29.03 -6.27
C PHE A 51 17.67 28.60 -6.21
N PRO A 52 17.97 27.30 -6.04
CA PRO A 52 19.34 26.85 -5.89
C PRO A 52 20.13 27.05 -7.19
N LYS A 53 21.41 27.43 -7.08
CA LYS A 53 22.33 27.59 -8.22
C LYS A 53 22.50 26.29 -9.04
N ASN A 54 22.31 25.13 -8.42
CA ASN A 54 22.29 23.84 -9.10
C ASN A 54 20.86 23.27 -9.16
N PRO A 55 20.12 23.49 -10.27
CA PRO A 55 18.72 23.10 -10.37
C PRO A 55 18.53 21.65 -10.82
N TRP A 56 19.58 20.84 -10.94
CA TRP A 56 19.49 19.46 -11.46
C TRP A 56 18.49 18.58 -10.71
N ALA A 57 18.42 18.70 -9.38
CA ALA A 57 17.45 17.95 -8.57
C ALA A 57 15.99 18.34 -8.89
N ILE A 58 15.75 19.63 -9.12
CA ILE A 58 14.43 20.18 -9.48
C ILE A 58 14.04 19.73 -10.88
N VAL A 59 14.97 19.82 -11.84
CA VAL A 59 14.76 19.36 -13.23
C VAL A 59 14.45 17.87 -13.26
N LEU A 60 15.21 17.04 -12.53
CA LEU A 60 14.96 15.61 -12.44
C LEU A 60 13.59 15.32 -11.83
N GLY A 61 13.22 16.03 -10.75
CA GLY A 61 11.90 15.92 -10.13
C GLY A 61 10.76 16.28 -11.07
N LEU A 62 10.90 17.37 -11.84
CA LEU A 62 9.94 17.80 -12.86
C LEU A 62 9.81 16.81 -14.01
N LEU A 63 10.94 16.27 -14.48
CA LEU A 63 10.97 15.28 -15.57
C LEU A 63 10.26 13.99 -15.11
N VAL A 64 10.59 13.49 -13.92
CA VAL A 64 9.90 12.34 -13.31
C VAL A 64 8.41 12.63 -13.18
N LEU A 65 8.03 13.79 -12.64
CA LEU A 65 6.62 14.16 -12.52
C LEU A 65 5.92 14.15 -13.88
N CYS A 66 6.51 14.79 -14.90
CA CYS A 66 5.94 14.82 -16.24
C CYS A 66 5.86 13.41 -16.85
N LEU A 67 6.86 12.56 -16.67
CA LEU A 67 6.84 11.22 -17.22
C LEU A 67 5.77 10.34 -16.56
N PHE A 68 5.58 10.42 -15.24
CA PHE A 68 4.68 9.53 -14.51
C PHE A 68 3.23 9.98 -14.46
N LEU A 69 2.96 11.28 -14.45
CA LEU A 69 1.62 11.84 -14.27
C LEU A 69 0.60 11.38 -15.35
N PRO A 70 0.97 11.24 -16.65
CA PRO A 70 0.09 10.72 -17.70
C PRO A 70 -0.29 9.24 -17.53
N PHE A 71 0.52 8.44 -16.83
CA PHE A 71 0.20 7.04 -16.55
C PHE A 71 -0.93 6.89 -15.53
N TRP A 72 -1.15 7.92 -14.71
CA TRP A 72 -2.22 7.92 -13.72
C TRP A 72 -3.59 8.10 -14.38
N GLY A 73 -4.43 7.10 -14.17
CA GLY A 73 -5.85 7.14 -14.49
C GLY A 73 -6.40 5.76 -14.81
N ASN A 74 -7.64 5.51 -14.39
CA ASN A 74 -8.35 4.28 -14.66
C ASN A 74 -9.69 4.59 -15.33
N ILE A 75 -10.13 3.69 -16.22
CA ILE A 75 -11.41 3.78 -16.90
C ILE A 75 -12.50 3.25 -15.97
N ALA A 76 -13.55 4.05 -15.74
CA ALA A 76 -14.67 3.68 -14.87
C ALA A 76 -15.88 3.26 -15.70
N THR A 77 -16.10 1.96 -15.84
CA THR A 77 -17.19 1.38 -16.66
C THR A 77 -18.38 0.89 -15.83
N TYR A 78 -18.17 0.60 -14.54
CA TYR A 78 -19.17 0.06 -13.61
C TYR A 78 -19.86 -1.24 -14.10
N LEU A 79 -19.11 -2.07 -14.84
CA LEU A 79 -19.51 -3.42 -15.23
C LEU A 79 -19.35 -4.41 -14.06
N GLU A 80 -20.32 -5.31 -13.93
CA GLU A 80 -20.35 -6.36 -12.91
C GLU A 80 -20.20 -7.76 -13.52
N PRO A 81 -19.74 -8.78 -12.75
CA PRO A 81 -19.60 -10.15 -13.24
C PRO A 81 -20.86 -10.76 -13.83
N ALA A 82 -22.04 -10.34 -13.36
CA ALA A 82 -23.34 -10.81 -13.84
C ALA A 82 -23.66 -10.27 -15.26
N ASP A 83 -23.12 -9.10 -15.63
CA ASP A 83 -23.47 -8.42 -16.89
C ASP A 83 -23.10 -9.23 -18.12
N LYS A 84 -22.05 -10.06 -18.04
CA LYS A 84 -21.66 -10.95 -19.14
C LYS A 84 -22.75 -11.95 -19.53
N HIS A 85 -23.66 -12.28 -18.61
CA HIS A 85 -24.76 -13.22 -18.84
C HIS A 85 -26.06 -12.49 -19.20
N TYR A 86 -26.39 -11.40 -18.50
CA TYR A 86 -27.67 -10.71 -18.66
C TYR A 86 -27.67 -9.61 -19.73
N LEU A 87 -26.53 -8.96 -19.98
CA LEU A 87 -26.42 -7.85 -20.94
C LEU A 87 -25.80 -8.27 -22.27
N LEU A 88 -25.60 -9.58 -22.49
CA LEU A 88 -25.07 -10.10 -23.75
C LEU A 88 -25.99 -9.76 -24.93
N VAL A 89 -27.30 -9.82 -24.74
CA VAL A 89 -28.31 -9.49 -25.76
C VAL A 89 -28.23 -8.00 -26.17
N LYS A 90 -27.73 -7.14 -25.29
CA LYS A 90 -27.60 -5.69 -25.50
C LYS A 90 -26.16 -5.24 -25.60
N GLU A 91 -25.28 -6.08 -26.15
CA GLU A 91 -23.85 -5.80 -26.20
C GLU A 91 -23.51 -4.49 -26.91
N GLU A 92 -24.21 -4.15 -27.99
CA GLU A 92 -23.97 -2.89 -28.72
C GLU A 92 -24.24 -1.66 -27.85
N GLU A 93 -25.33 -1.65 -27.09
CA GLU A 93 -25.65 -0.58 -26.14
C GLU A 93 -24.56 -0.48 -25.05
N VAL A 94 -24.10 -1.62 -24.51
CA VAL A 94 -23.02 -1.62 -23.51
C VAL A 94 -21.70 -1.16 -24.10
N ARG A 95 -21.38 -1.53 -25.35
CA ARG A 95 -20.19 -1.08 -26.06
C ARG A 95 -20.19 0.44 -26.24
N THR A 96 -21.31 1.03 -26.64
CA THR A 96 -21.42 2.49 -26.73
C THR A 96 -21.30 3.15 -25.36
N HIS A 97 -21.82 2.52 -24.30
CA HIS A 97 -21.64 2.99 -22.93
C HIS A 97 -20.16 2.97 -22.50
N VAL A 98 -19.43 1.88 -22.77
CA VAL A 98 -18.00 1.75 -22.45
C VAL A 98 -17.17 2.79 -23.22
N LYS A 99 -17.49 3.08 -24.48
CA LYS A 99 -16.87 4.18 -25.25
C LYS A 99 -17.11 5.53 -24.58
N LYS A 100 -18.38 5.85 -24.26
CA LYS A 100 -18.75 7.10 -23.56
C LYS A 100 -18.10 7.19 -22.17
N ALA A 101 -18.02 6.09 -21.43
CA ALA A 101 -17.36 6.00 -20.14
C ALA A 101 -15.85 6.25 -20.24
N THR A 102 -15.20 5.69 -21.26
CA THR A 102 -13.78 5.92 -21.56
C THR A 102 -13.51 7.40 -21.85
N GLY A 103 -14.33 8.05 -22.68
CA GLY A 103 -14.21 9.48 -22.98
C GLY A 103 -14.46 10.38 -21.77
N ARG A 104 -15.44 10.05 -20.91
CA ARG A 104 -15.67 10.76 -19.64
C ARG A 104 -14.48 10.61 -18.68
N ALA A 105 -13.97 9.40 -18.52
CA ALA A 105 -12.81 9.13 -17.67
C ALA A 105 -11.57 9.87 -18.19
N PHE A 106 -11.33 9.87 -19.49
CA PHE A 106 -10.24 10.63 -20.11
C PHE A 106 -10.34 12.11 -19.76
N ARG A 107 -11.48 12.77 -20.02
CA ARG A 107 -11.67 14.20 -19.70
C ARG A 107 -11.45 14.51 -18.22
N PHE A 108 -12.01 13.69 -17.33
CA PHE A 108 -11.82 13.85 -15.89
C PHE A 108 -10.35 13.76 -15.47
N TRP A 109 -9.63 12.75 -15.98
CA TRP A 109 -8.21 12.57 -15.66
C TRP A 109 -7.31 13.60 -16.34
N VAL A 110 -7.66 14.12 -17.51
CA VAL A 110 -6.97 15.25 -18.13
C VAL A 110 -7.15 16.51 -17.28
N LEU A 111 -8.38 16.80 -16.81
CA LEU A 111 -8.65 17.95 -15.95
C LEU A 111 -7.83 17.92 -14.65
N ILE A 112 -7.78 16.76 -13.99
CA ILE A 112 -6.94 16.57 -12.79
C ILE A 112 -5.46 16.80 -13.12
N GLN A 113 -5.01 16.27 -14.25
CA GLN A 113 -3.62 16.43 -14.69
C GLN A 113 -3.28 17.90 -14.98
N THR A 114 -4.16 18.63 -15.67
CA THR A 114 -3.94 20.04 -15.96
C THR A 114 -3.92 20.87 -14.68
N LEU A 115 -4.76 20.54 -13.68
CA LEU A 115 -4.76 21.23 -12.39
C LEU A 115 -3.45 21.01 -11.63
N ILE A 116 -2.94 19.77 -11.58
CA ILE A 116 -1.64 19.48 -10.97
C ILE A 116 -0.50 20.17 -11.74
N PHE A 117 -0.57 20.18 -13.08
CA PHE A 117 0.45 20.84 -13.90
C PHE A 117 0.50 22.35 -13.65
N ILE A 118 -0.66 23.02 -13.54
CA ILE A 118 -0.76 24.45 -13.21
C ILE A 118 -0.02 24.79 -11.92
N LEU A 119 -0.13 23.94 -10.90
CA LEU A 119 0.58 24.14 -9.62
C LEU A 119 2.10 24.17 -9.80
N VAL A 120 2.63 23.51 -10.83
CA VAL A 120 4.06 23.32 -11.08
C VAL A 120 4.61 24.29 -12.14
N VAL A 121 3.74 25.00 -12.88
CA VAL A 121 4.12 26.01 -13.89
C VAL A 121 5.11 27.05 -13.36
N PRO A 122 4.95 27.64 -12.16
CA PRO A 122 5.90 28.64 -11.65
C PRO A 122 7.33 28.11 -11.55
N LEU A 123 7.50 26.81 -11.30
CA LEU A 123 8.80 26.17 -11.21
C LEU A 123 9.48 26.08 -12.58
N PHE A 124 8.72 25.80 -13.65
CA PHE A 124 9.25 25.82 -15.01
C PHE A 124 9.67 27.23 -15.45
N LEU A 125 8.89 28.25 -15.07
CA LEU A 125 9.25 29.64 -15.36
C LEU A 125 10.50 30.09 -14.59
N ALA A 126 10.63 29.68 -13.32
CA ALA A 126 11.83 29.93 -12.51
C ALA A 126 13.10 29.25 -13.08
N LEU A 127 12.93 28.16 -13.83
CA LEU A 127 13.98 27.47 -14.58
C LEU A 127 14.42 28.18 -15.87
N GLY A 128 13.75 29.27 -16.24
CA GLY A 128 14.05 30.02 -17.47
C GLY A 128 13.42 29.43 -18.73
N LEU A 129 12.50 28.46 -18.61
CA LEU A 129 11.73 27.99 -19.77
C LEU A 129 10.74 29.07 -20.21
N PRO A 130 10.72 29.42 -21.50
CA PRO A 130 9.77 30.39 -22.00
C PRO A 130 8.34 29.81 -21.95
N VAL A 131 7.34 30.69 -21.89
CA VAL A 131 5.92 30.31 -21.76
C VAL A 131 5.48 29.32 -22.85
N TRP A 132 5.95 29.50 -24.08
CA TRP A 132 5.65 28.59 -25.19
C TRP A 132 6.23 27.18 -24.98
N GLY A 133 7.40 27.06 -24.34
CA GLY A 133 7.99 25.78 -23.96
C GLY A 133 7.15 25.04 -22.92
N VAL A 134 6.61 25.76 -21.93
CA VAL A 134 5.70 25.19 -20.92
C VAL A 134 4.40 24.70 -21.55
N VAL A 135 3.84 25.46 -22.50
CA VAL A 135 2.64 25.05 -23.26
C VAL A 135 2.94 23.80 -24.10
N LEU A 136 4.10 23.73 -24.76
CA LEU A 136 4.50 22.55 -25.54
C LEU A 136 4.58 21.29 -24.66
N VAL A 137 5.16 21.40 -23.46
CA VAL A 137 5.18 20.30 -22.48
C VAL A 137 3.76 19.89 -22.08
N ALA A 138 2.88 20.84 -21.80
CA ALA A 138 1.48 20.55 -21.44
C ALA A 138 0.74 19.80 -22.56
N VAL A 139 0.94 20.21 -23.82
CA VAL A 139 0.33 19.57 -25.00
C VAL A 139 0.90 18.16 -25.18
N ALA A 140 2.23 17.98 -25.11
CA ALA A 140 2.86 16.68 -25.19
C ALA A 140 2.34 15.70 -24.12
N MET A 141 2.11 16.20 -22.90
CA MET A 141 1.55 15.43 -21.78
C MET A 141 0.10 14.98 -22.03
N VAL A 142 -0.72 15.82 -22.68
CA VAL A 142 -2.10 15.45 -23.05
C VAL A 142 -2.11 14.43 -24.18
N ILE A 143 -1.25 14.60 -25.18
CA ILE A 143 -1.07 13.65 -26.29
C ILE A 143 -0.63 12.28 -25.74
N LEU A 144 0.38 12.25 -24.87
CA LEU A 144 0.86 11.03 -24.24
C LEU A 144 -0.26 10.34 -23.45
N LYS A 145 -1.06 11.10 -22.70
CA LYS A 145 -2.22 10.56 -21.98
C LYS A 145 -3.27 9.97 -22.90
N TYR A 146 -3.53 10.61 -24.03
CA TYR A 146 -4.45 10.10 -25.04
C TYR A 146 -3.99 8.72 -25.54
N PHE A 147 -2.73 8.57 -25.93
CA PHE A 147 -2.17 7.28 -26.34
C PHE A 147 -2.24 6.21 -25.24
N ILE A 148 -1.96 6.58 -23.98
CA ILE A 148 -2.07 5.66 -22.84
C ILE A 148 -3.52 5.20 -22.63
N PHE A 149 -4.49 6.11 -22.70
CA PHE A 149 -5.90 5.78 -22.55
C PHE A 149 -6.40 4.90 -23.71
N GLN A 150 -5.95 5.17 -24.94
CA GLN A 150 -6.26 4.31 -26.09
C GLN A 150 -5.70 2.89 -25.90
N LYS A 151 -4.43 2.75 -25.48
CA LYS A 151 -3.83 1.45 -25.16
C LYS A 151 -4.57 0.73 -24.04
N LYS A 152 -5.06 1.46 -23.02
CA LYS A 152 -5.87 0.89 -21.92
C LYS A 152 -7.27 0.47 -22.38
N ALA A 153 -7.85 1.15 -23.37
CA ALA A 153 -9.19 0.88 -23.88
C ALA A 153 -9.21 -0.18 -24.99
N GLN A 154 -8.13 -0.32 -25.76
CA GLN A 154 -7.99 -1.33 -26.82
C GLN A 154 -8.38 -2.76 -26.40
N PRO A 155 -7.92 -3.31 -25.25
CA PRO A 155 -8.26 -4.68 -24.87
C PRO A 155 -9.73 -4.89 -24.51
N PHE A 156 -10.53 -3.82 -24.38
CA PHE A 156 -11.99 -3.92 -24.20
C PHE A 156 -12.70 -4.28 -25.49
N TYR A 157 -12.12 -3.99 -26.64
CA TYR A 157 -12.73 -4.24 -27.95
C TYR A 157 -11.95 -5.34 -28.68
N LYS A 158 -12.56 -6.51 -28.86
CA LYS A 158 -12.06 -7.58 -29.74
C LYS A 158 -12.75 -7.45 -31.10
N GLN A 159 -12.16 -7.97 -32.17
CA GLN A 159 -12.54 -7.76 -33.59
C GLN A 159 -14.05 -7.81 -33.92
N SER A 160 -14.88 -8.51 -33.13
CA SER A 160 -16.35 -8.54 -33.31
C SER A 160 -17.15 -8.20 -32.05
N GLY A 161 -16.50 -7.96 -30.90
CA GLY A 161 -17.10 -8.11 -29.57
C GLY A 161 -16.56 -7.20 -28.46
N LEU A 162 -17.35 -6.94 -27.42
CA LEU A 162 -16.86 -6.45 -26.13
C LEU A 162 -16.18 -7.61 -25.38
N ASN A 163 -14.93 -7.44 -24.95
CA ASN A 163 -14.27 -8.42 -24.10
C ASN A 163 -14.75 -8.27 -22.65
N TRP A 164 -15.90 -8.88 -22.35
CA TRP A 164 -16.55 -8.85 -21.04
C TRP A 164 -15.60 -9.22 -19.90
N ALA A 165 -14.82 -10.29 -20.05
CA ALA A 165 -13.91 -10.76 -19.00
C ALA A 165 -12.87 -9.70 -18.63
N VAL A 166 -12.27 -9.04 -19.62
CA VAL A 166 -11.26 -8.00 -19.39
C VAL A 166 -11.89 -6.73 -18.84
N ALA A 167 -13.00 -6.28 -19.41
CA ALA A 167 -13.67 -5.05 -18.99
C ALA A 167 -14.16 -5.14 -17.53
N ILE A 168 -14.74 -6.29 -17.15
CA ILE A 168 -15.17 -6.58 -15.78
C ILE A 168 -13.97 -6.71 -14.84
N ALA A 169 -12.90 -7.41 -15.25
CA ALA A 169 -11.71 -7.56 -14.41
C ALA A 169 -11.03 -6.22 -14.10
N VAL A 170 -10.93 -5.32 -15.09
CA VAL A 170 -10.37 -3.98 -14.91
C VAL A 170 -11.23 -3.13 -13.98
N GLU A 171 -12.55 -3.16 -14.14
CA GLU A 171 -13.48 -2.42 -13.28
C GLU A 171 -13.46 -2.94 -11.84
N ASN A 172 -13.51 -4.26 -11.64
CA ASN A 172 -13.40 -4.87 -10.32
C ASN A 172 -12.07 -4.49 -9.65
N LYS A 173 -10.96 -4.52 -10.39
CA LYS A 173 -9.65 -4.10 -9.88
C LYS A 173 -9.67 -2.63 -9.46
N ARG A 174 -10.28 -1.74 -10.27
CA ARG A 174 -10.42 -0.32 -9.96
C ARG A 174 -11.21 -0.09 -8.67
N GLN A 175 -12.38 -0.72 -8.53
CA GLN A 175 -13.22 -0.60 -7.33
C GLN A 175 -12.50 -1.15 -6.10
N GLN A 176 -11.85 -2.32 -6.22
CA GLN A 176 -11.07 -2.92 -5.14
C GLN A 176 -9.89 -2.04 -4.72
N SER A 177 -9.17 -1.39 -5.64
CA SER A 177 -8.10 -0.45 -5.29
C SER A 177 -8.61 0.75 -4.49
N ILE A 178 -9.78 1.28 -4.85
CA ILE A 178 -10.41 2.39 -4.11
C ILE A 178 -10.85 1.93 -2.72
N LEU A 179 -11.50 0.78 -2.61
CA LEU A 179 -11.92 0.23 -1.32
C LEU A 179 -10.72 -0.12 -0.42
N LYS A 180 -9.62 -0.62 -0.99
CA LYS A 180 -8.37 -0.88 -0.26
C LYS A 180 -7.73 0.37 0.33
N PHE A 181 -7.87 1.52 -0.34
CA PHE A 181 -7.45 2.80 0.24
C PHE A 181 -8.28 3.09 1.51
N PHE A 182 -9.60 2.98 1.42
CA PHE A 182 -10.48 3.17 2.59
C PHE A 182 -10.22 2.15 3.71
N SER A 183 -9.76 0.94 3.38
CA SER A 183 -9.44 -0.06 4.38
C SER A 183 -8.21 0.23 5.23
N LEU A 184 -7.38 1.19 4.81
CA LEU A 184 -6.29 1.68 5.64
C LEU A 184 -6.79 2.45 6.86
N PHE A 185 -8.02 2.96 6.81
CA PHE A 185 -8.63 3.80 7.84
C PHE A 185 -9.78 3.10 8.55
N THR A 186 -10.48 2.16 7.87
CA THR A 186 -11.68 1.51 8.42
C THR A 186 -11.90 0.08 7.94
N ASN A 187 -12.71 -0.69 8.65
CA ASN A 187 -13.16 -1.99 8.18
C ASN A 187 -14.20 -1.85 7.05
N VAL A 188 -13.75 -2.02 5.82
CA VAL A 188 -14.58 -1.98 4.61
C VAL A 188 -15.05 -3.40 4.26
N LYS A 189 -16.36 -3.61 4.17
CA LYS A 189 -16.95 -4.91 3.79
C LYS A 189 -16.52 -5.34 2.38
N GLY A 190 -16.25 -6.62 2.14
CA GLY A 190 -16.00 -7.14 0.78
C GLY A 190 -14.59 -6.90 0.21
N ILE A 191 -13.62 -6.56 1.05
CA ILE A 191 -12.19 -6.68 0.70
C ILE A 191 -11.72 -8.04 1.19
N THR A 192 -11.43 -8.94 0.27
CA THR A 192 -10.73 -10.17 0.59
C THR A 192 -9.25 -9.84 0.75
N SER A 193 -8.63 -10.18 1.87
CA SER A 193 -7.17 -10.19 2.00
C SER A 193 -6.62 -11.27 1.05
N SER A 194 -6.26 -10.85 -0.15
CA SER A 194 -5.69 -11.77 -1.15
C SER A 194 -4.27 -12.12 -0.73
N VAL A 195 -4.08 -13.38 -0.32
CA VAL A 195 -2.76 -13.96 -0.08
C VAL A 195 -2.02 -14.03 -1.41
N LYS A 196 -1.15 -13.05 -1.67
CA LYS A 196 -0.36 -12.99 -2.91
C LYS A 196 1.04 -13.51 -2.65
N ARG A 197 1.52 -14.43 -3.50
CA ARG A 197 2.91 -14.90 -3.48
C ARG A 197 3.87 -13.73 -3.70
N ARG A 198 4.86 -13.60 -2.82
CA ARG A 198 5.96 -12.64 -2.89
C ARG A 198 7.23 -13.36 -3.36
N ALA A 199 7.49 -13.35 -4.66
CA ALA A 199 8.60 -14.12 -5.25
C ALA A 199 9.97 -13.74 -4.66
N TYR A 200 10.16 -12.49 -4.24
CA TYR A 200 11.38 -12.01 -3.59
C TYR A 200 11.64 -12.61 -2.20
N LEU A 201 10.61 -13.15 -1.52
CA LEU A 201 10.74 -13.80 -0.22
C LEU A 201 10.88 -15.33 -0.32
N ASP A 202 10.81 -15.90 -1.53
CA ASP A 202 10.96 -17.34 -1.73
C ASP A 202 12.38 -17.82 -1.42
N GLY A 203 13.40 -16.94 -1.45
CA GLY A 203 14.77 -17.26 -1.05
C GLY A 203 14.88 -17.65 0.43
N ILE A 204 14.20 -16.90 1.32
CA ILE A 204 14.16 -17.17 2.76
C ILE A 204 13.47 -18.52 3.03
N LEU A 205 12.39 -18.80 2.27
CA LEU A 205 11.63 -20.05 2.36
C LEU A 205 12.38 -21.30 1.88
N LYS A 206 13.43 -21.14 1.06
CA LYS A 206 14.29 -22.25 0.61
C LYS A 206 15.39 -22.59 1.62
N ARG A 207 15.74 -21.65 2.51
CA ARG A 207 16.83 -21.81 3.49
C ARG A 207 16.44 -22.66 4.71
N THR A 208 15.17 -23.04 4.84
CA THR A 208 14.66 -23.77 5.99
C THR A 208 14.66 -25.28 5.77
N LYS A 209 15.07 -26.04 6.80
CA LYS A 209 15.06 -27.51 6.75
C LYS A 209 13.62 -28.01 6.70
N LYS A 210 13.35 -28.99 5.83
CA LYS A 210 12.04 -29.65 5.66
C LYS A 210 11.99 -30.93 6.50
N ASP A 211 12.15 -30.78 7.81
CA ASP A 211 12.12 -31.89 8.77
C ASP A 211 10.81 -31.86 9.58
N LYS A 212 10.38 -33.00 10.13
CA LYS A 212 9.19 -33.15 10.96
C LYS A 212 9.22 -32.18 12.15
N ASN A 213 10.40 -31.98 12.74
CA ASN A 213 10.61 -31.09 13.89
C ASN A 213 10.41 -29.60 13.58
N HIS A 214 10.59 -29.17 12.32
CA HIS A 214 10.46 -27.77 11.89
C HIS A 214 9.18 -27.50 11.09
N THR A 215 8.21 -28.42 11.09
CA THR A 215 6.97 -28.30 10.32
C THR A 215 6.23 -27.01 10.66
N TRP A 216 5.98 -26.75 11.95
CA TRP A 216 5.30 -25.54 12.42
C TRP A 216 6.12 -24.28 12.15
N TYR A 217 7.44 -24.34 12.29
CA TYR A 217 8.32 -23.22 11.96
C TYR A 217 8.16 -22.80 10.48
N ASN A 218 8.14 -23.77 9.57
CA ASN A 218 7.95 -23.53 8.14
C ASN A 218 6.55 -22.99 7.81
N LEU A 219 5.50 -23.49 8.48
CA LEU A 219 4.13 -23.00 8.32
C LEU A 219 3.99 -21.56 8.80
N TYR A 220 4.52 -21.25 9.98
CA TYR A 220 4.49 -19.89 10.53
C TYR A 220 5.35 -18.92 9.73
N LEU A 221 6.52 -19.34 9.24
CA LEU A 221 7.34 -18.52 8.34
C LEU A 221 6.58 -18.23 7.04
N ARG A 222 5.87 -19.21 6.47
CA ARG A 222 5.02 -19.01 5.29
C ARG A 222 3.85 -18.08 5.58
N ALA A 223 3.18 -18.26 6.72
CA ALA A 223 2.10 -17.38 7.15
C ALA A 223 2.61 -15.96 7.30
N PHE A 224 3.72 -15.74 8.02
CA PHE A 224 4.35 -14.44 8.20
C PHE A 224 4.67 -13.77 6.85
N LEU A 225 5.39 -14.45 5.96
CA LEU A 225 5.85 -13.86 4.69
C LEU A 225 4.73 -13.70 3.64
N ARG A 226 3.70 -14.55 3.64
CA ARG A 226 2.67 -14.57 2.59
C ARG A 226 1.36 -13.91 2.98
N SER A 227 0.99 -13.91 4.26
CA SER A 227 -0.18 -13.16 4.72
C SER A 227 0.04 -11.67 4.51
N GLY A 228 -1.01 -10.97 4.07
CA GLY A 228 -0.92 -9.54 3.72
C GLY A 228 -0.58 -8.65 4.91
N ASP A 229 -1.04 -9.03 6.10
CA ASP A 229 -1.12 -8.12 7.23
C ASP A 229 0.13 -8.18 8.13
N TYR A 230 0.59 -9.37 8.54
CA TYR A 230 1.67 -9.48 9.54
C TYR A 230 3.02 -8.91 9.05
N PHE A 231 3.51 -9.32 7.89
CA PHE A 231 4.80 -8.81 7.37
C PHE A 231 4.76 -7.30 7.12
N ALA A 232 3.68 -6.80 6.52
CA ALA A 232 3.55 -5.37 6.21
C ALA A 232 3.44 -4.52 7.49
N LEU A 233 2.74 -5.03 8.50
CA LEU A 233 2.60 -4.41 9.81
C LEU A 233 3.95 -4.35 10.55
N SER A 234 4.70 -5.46 10.57
CA SER A 234 6.04 -5.51 11.17
C SER A 234 7.01 -4.56 10.47
N CYS A 235 7.03 -4.54 9.13
CA CYS A 235 7.87 -3.59 8.38
C CYS A 235 7.50 -2.13 8.66
N ARG A 236 6.21 -1.82 8.86
CA ARG A 236 5.76 -0.45 9.17
C ARG A 236 6.28 0.02 10.53
N LEU A 237 6.08 -0.79 11.57
CA LEU A 237 6.56 -0.47 12.92
C LEU A 237 8.09 -0.38 12.97
N PHE A 238 8.76 -1.29 12.27
CA PHE A 238 10.20 -1.27 12.14
C PHE A 238 10.70 0.01 11.45
N ALA A 239 10.10 0.39 10.31
CA ALA A 239 10.46 1.62 9.62
C ALA A 239 10.22 2.86 10.49
N LEU A 240 9.14 2.88 11.27
CA LEU A 240 8.84 3.95 12.21
C LEU A 240 9.87 4.00 13.35
N SER A 241 10.29 2.84 13.89
CA SER A 241 11.38 2.76 14.87
C SER A 241 12.71 3.30 14.31
N LEU A 242 13.04 3.01 13.05
CA LEU A 242 14.22 3.58 12.39
C LEU A 242 14.08 5.09 12.18
N LEU A 243 12.89 5.56 11.81
CA LEU A 243 12.62 6.99 11.63
C LEU A 243 12.82 7.74 12.94
N VAL A 244 12.34 7.20 14.07
CA VAL A 244 12.58 7.75 15.41
C VAL A 244 14.08 7.88 15.70
N ILE A 245 14.87 6.86 15.38
CA ILE A 245 16.33 6.89 15.57
C ILE A 245 16.98 8.06 14.79
N PHE A 246 16.50 8.35 13.58
CA PHE A 246 17.06 9.44 12.76
C PHE A 246 16.50 10.83 13.10
N LEU A 247 15.25 10.93 13.55
CA LEU A 247 14.55 12.20 13.72
C LEU A 247 14.67 12.78 15.12
N VAL A 248 14.86 11.94 16.15
CA VAL A 248 14.96 12.37 17.55
C VAL A 248 16.42 12.57 17.93
N PRO A 249 16.86 13.82 18.23
CA PRO A 249 18.26 14.08 18.61
C PRO A 249 18.64 13.47 19.97
N GLU A 250 17.66 13.36 20.88
CA GLU A 250 17.84 12.85 22.23
C GLU A 250 17.87 11.31 22.29
N LYS A 251 19.05 10.73 22.55
CA LYS A 251 19.29 9.27 22.48
C LYS A 251 18.50 8.46 23.51
N TRP A 252 18.33 8.98 24.74
CA TRP A 252 17.54 8.31 25.77
C TRP A 252 16.05 8.24 25.41
N LEU A 253 15.51 9.34 24.88
CA LEU A 253 14.12 9.41 24.44
C LEU A 253 13.88 8.48 23.24
N ALA A 254 14.80 8.48 22.26
CA ALA A 254 14.75 7.58 21.12
C ALA A 254 14.74 6.10 21.56
N MET A 255 15.59 5.73 22.52
CA MET A 255 15.67 4.38 23.08
C MET A 255 14.36 3.90 23.72
N ILE A 256 13.74 4.73 24.56
CA ILE A 256 12.46 4.41 25.19
C ILE A 256 11.39 4.19 24.12
N LEU A 257 11.35 5.09 23.14
CA LEU A 257 10.34 5.05 22.08
C LEU A 257 10.53 3.85 21.13
N VAL A 258 11.78 3.50 20.78
CA VAL A 258 12.11 2.29 20.03
C VAL A 258 11.72 1.04 20.81
N ALA A 259 12.01 0.97 22.11
CA ALA A 259 11.63 -0.15 22.95
C ALA A 259 10.10 -0.36 23.01
N ILE A 260 9.32 0.72 23.01
CA ILE A 260 7.86 0.66 22.90
C ILE A 260 7.43 0.06 21.56
N PHE A 261 8.02 0.49 20.44
CA PHE A 261 7.70 -0.06 19.13
C PHE A 261 8.08 -1.53 18.99
N ASP A 262 9.22 -1.94 19.53
CA ASP A 262 9.65 -3.34 19.53
C ASP A 262 8.74 -4.21 20.41
N TYR A 263 8.29 -3.68 21.56
CA TYR A 263 7.28 -4.35 22.39
C TYR A 263 5.97 -4.56 21.64
N LEU A 264 5.48 -3.53 20.94
CA LEU A 264 4.26 -3.62 20.11
C LEU A 264 4.44 -4.63 18.97
N LEU A 265 5.61 -4.65 18.33
CA LEU A 265 5.94 -5.61 17.28
C LEU A 265 5.93 -7.04 17.83
N LEU A 266 6.57 -7.27 18.99
CA LEU A 266 6.56 -8.58 19.65
C LEU A 266 5.14 -9.00 20.00
N PHE A 267 4.32 -8.09 20.57
CA PHE A 267 2.91 -8.34 20.85
C PHE A 267 2.16 -8.80 19.60
N GLN A 268 2.33 -8.10 18.48
CA GLN A 268 1.65 -8.45 17.23
C GLN A 268 2.10 -9.79 16.64
N LEU A 269 3.38 -10.14 16.77
CA LEU A 269 3.88 -11.44 16.31
C LEU A 269 3.32 -12.60 17.12
N THR A 270 2.99 -12.41 18.41
CA THR A 270 2.33 -13.47 19.21
C THR A 270 0.95 -13.86 18.65
N ALA A 271 0.26 -12.93 17.96
CA ALA A 271 -1.03 -13.22 17.33
C ALA A 271 -0.92 -14.23 16.17
N LEU A 272 0.29 -14.53 15.68
CA LEU A 272 0.52 -15.53 14.64
C LEU A 272 0.10 -16.94 15.09
N LYS A 273 0.09 -17.22 16.41
CA LYS A 273 -0.42 -18.49 16.98
C LYS A 273 -1.85 -18.78 16.52
N PHE A 274 -2.71 -17.76 16.49
CA PHE A 274 -4.13 -17.91 16.17
C PHE A 274 -4.41 -18.02 14.67
N HIS A 275 -3.44 -17.73 13.80
CA HIS A 275 -3.63 -17.76 12.35
C HIS A 275 -4.06 -19.13 11.83
N PHE A 276 -3.58 -20.20 12.46
CA PHE A 276 -3.91 -21.58 12.09
C PHE A 276 -4.96 -22.24 13.01
N ALA A 277 -5.40 -21.57 14.09
CA ALA A 277 -6.30 -22.16 15.08
C ALA A 277 -7.66 -22.59 14.48
N TYR A 278 -8.16 -21.84 13.50
CA TYR A 278 -9.42 -22.14 12.82
C TYR A 278 -9.26 -23.02 11.56
N GLN A 279 -8.03 -23.33 11.15
CA GLN A 279 -7.79 -24.11 9.94
C GLN A 279 -7.84 -25.60 10.27
N ARG A 280 -8.96 -26.26 9.92
CA ARG A 280 -9.22 -27.69 10.21
C ARG A 280 -8.05 -28.61 9.87
N MET A 281 -7.40 -28.43 8.72
CA MET A 281 -6.27 -29.25 8.30
C MET A 281 -5.04 -29.11 9.22
N ALA A 282 -4.82 -27.94 9.83
CA ALA A 282 -3.71 -27.73 10.75
C ALA A 282 -3.96 -28.42 12.10
N ASN A 283 -5.22 -28.47 12.54
CA ASN A 283 -5.62 -29.13 13.80
C ASN A 283 -5.62 -30.67 13.70
N LEU A 284 -5.62 -31.22 12.48
CA LEU A 284 -5.55 -32.67 12.23
C LEU A 284 -4.11 -33.20 12.17
N MET A 285 -3.08 -32.34 12.26
CA MET A 285 -1.69 -32.77 12.23
C MET A 285 -1.32 -33.51 13.53
N PRO A 286 -0.72 -34.72 13.47
CA PRO A 286 -0.32 -35.49 14.64
C PRO A 286 0.98 -34.96 15.28
N LEU A 287 1.05 -33.64 15.50
CA LEU A 287 2.19 -32.95 16.09
C LEU A 287 1.75 -32.34 17.42
N GLY A 288 2.53 -32.54 18.49
CA GLY A 288 2.22 -32.03 19.82
C GLY A 288 2.08 -30.51 19.84
N LYS A 289 1.14 -29.99 20.64
CA LYS A 289 0.90 -28.54 20.81
C LYS A 289 2.14 -27.82 21.37
N ASP A 290 3.02 -28.52 22.08
CA ASP A 290 4.29 -27.97 22.59
C ASP A 290 5.24 -27.60 21.45
N MET A 291 5.34 -28.45 20.42
CA MET A 291 6.16 -28.19 19.22
C MET A 291 5.68 -26.95 18.46
N GLN A 292 4.39 -26.62 18.53
CA GLN A 292 3.82 -25.43 17.89
C GLN A 292 4.33 -24.17 18.59
N VAL A 293 4.39 -24.18 19.93
CA VAL A 293 4.83 -23.04 20.74
C VAL A 293 6.34 -22.84 20.64
N ASP A 294 7.12 -23.92 20.69
CA ASP A 294 8.57 -23.85 20.60
C ASP A 294 9.05 -23.34 19.23
N ASN A 295 8.44 -23.85 18.16
CA ASN A 295 8.76 -23.40 16.81
C ASN A 295 8.32 -21.94 16.57
N LEU A 296 7.19 -21.52 17.15
CA LEU A 296 6.74 -20.14 17.08
C LEU A 296 7.69 -19.21 17.85
N LYS A 297 8.07 -19.59 19.08
CA LYS A 297 9.06 -18.86 19.89
C LYS A 297 10.34 -18.66 19.10
N ARG A 298 10.87 -19.74 18.51
CA ARG A 298 12.09 -19.70 17.69
C ARG A 298 11.97 -18.74 16.50
N LEU A 299 10.85 -18.74 15.81
CA LEU A 299 10.61 -17.83 14.68
C LEU A 299 10.56 -16.36 15.13
N ILE A 300 9.78 -16.07 16.18
CA ILE A 300 9.63 -14.70 16.70
C ILE A 300 10.96 -14.17 17.22
N SER A 301 11.72 -14.97 17.98
CA SER A 301 13.05 -14.59 18.46
C SER A 301 14.01 -14.28 17.31
N GLN A 302 13.98 -15.05 16.22
CA GLN A 302 14.83 -14.78 15.05
C GLN A 302 14.44 -13.49 14.32
N ILE A 303 13.14 -13.22 14.14
CA ILE A 303 12.67 -11.98 13.52
C ILE A 303 13.11 -10.77 14.34
N ILE A 304 12.89 -10.81 15.65
CA ILE A 304 13.25 -9.71 16.55
C ILE A 304 14.76 -9.51 16.56
N LEU A 305 15.56 -10.57 16.67
CA LEU A 305 17.01 -10.47 16.66
C LEU A 305 17.54 -9.80 15.38
N VAL A 306 16.98 -10.14 14.21
CA VAL A 306 17.37 -9.50 12.96
C VAL A 306 17.01 -8.00 12.95
N MET A 307 15.81 -7.65 13.42
CA MET A 307 15.37 -6.24 13.47
C MET A 307 16.22 -5.42 14.45
N THR A 308 16.51 -5.97 15.62
CA THR A 308 17.31 -5.29 16.65
C THR A 308 18.76 -5.12 16.22
N LEU A 309 19.33 -6.09 15.48
CA LEU A 309 20.66 -5.94 14.90
C LEU A 309 20.70 -4.78 13.89
N ILE A 310 19.67 -4.63 13.06
CA ILE A 310 19.62 -3.50 12.11
C ILE A 310 19.46 -2.15 12.85
N GLN A 311 18.59 -2.06 13.86
CA GLN A 311 18.45 -0.86 14.71
C GLN A 311 19.77 -0.53 15.42
N ALA A 312 20.45 -1.54 15.96
CA ALA A 312 21.75 -1.44 16.63
C ALA A 312 22.83 -0.86 15.70
N VAL A 313 22.83 -1.25 14.42
CA VAL A 313 23.75 -0.70 13.41
C VAL A 313 23.38 0.76 13.07
N CYS A 314 22.09 1.08 12.97
CA CYS A 314 21.65 2.45 12.68
C CYS A 314 21.95 3.45 13.80
N LEU A 315 22.00 3.02 15.06
CA LEU A 315 22.31 3.90 16.19
C LEU A 315 23.76 4.42 16.16
N LEU A 316 24.69 3.70 15.54
CA LEU A 316 26.13 4.01 15.44
C LEU A 316 26.88 4.28 16.77
N ASP A 317 26.20 4.17 17.92
CA ASP A 317 26.75 4.27 19.27
C ASP A 317 26.79 2.90 19.97
N LEU A 318 28.00 2.46 20.37
CA LEU A 318 28.21 1.15 20.99
C LEU A 318 27.44 0.98 22.32
N LYS A 319 27.40 2.02 23.17
CA LYS A 319 26.78 1.96 24.50
C LYS A 319 25.26 1.76 24.42
N PHE A 320 24.58 2.58 23.64
CA PHE A 320 23.12 2.52 23.49
C PHE A 320 22.67 1.29 22.69
N SER A 321 23.46 0.87 21.71
CA SER A 321 23.25 -0.37 20.97
C SER A 321 23.30 -1.61 21.88
N LEU A 322 24.27 -1.70 22.79
CA LEU A 322 24.35 -2.78 23.80
C LEU A 322 23.15 -2.79 24.74
N ILE A 323 22.71 -1.62 25.20
CA ILE A 323 21.51 -1.50 26.06
C ILE A 323 20.27 -1.97 25.32
N LEU A 324 20.10 -1.59 24.05
CA LEU A 324 18.96 -2.01 23.23
C LEU A 324 18.93 -3.53 23.07
N VAL A 325 20.08 -4.12 22.70
CA VAL A 325 20.20 -5.58 22.55
C VAL A 325 19.90 -6.29 23.88
N GLY A 326 20.37 -5.75 25.01
CA GLY A 326 20.09 -6.28 26.34
C GLY A 326 18.60 -6.28 26.69
N VAL A 327 17.92 -5.14 26.52
CA VAL A 327 16.46 -5.02 26.74
C VAL A 327 15.69 -5.99 25.85
N MET A 328 16.12 -6.14 24.59
CA MET A 328 15.45 -7.02 23.62
C MET A 328 15.67 -8.50 23.91
N LEU A 329 16.86 -8.87 24.40
CA LEU A 329 17.12 -10.22 24.88
C LEU A 329 16.21 -10.57 26.06
N VAL A 330 16.06 -9.66 27.03
CA VAL A 330 15.15 -9.84 28.18
C VAL A 330 13.70 -10.01 27.70
N LEU A 331 13.22 -9.16 26.79
CA LEU A 331 11.89 -9.28 26.20
C LEU A 331 11.69 -10.62 25.47
N SER A 332 12.70 -11.08 24.73
CA SER A 332 12.61 -12.35 23.98
C SER A 332 12.71 -13.61 24.87
N LEU A 333 13.44 -13.56 25.97
CA LEU A 333 13.70 -14.70 26.84
C LEU A 333 12.70 -14.81 28.00
N VAL A 334 12.19 -13.69 28.50
CA VAL A 334 11.28 -13.66 29.67
C VAL A 334 9.83 -13.48 29.22
N TYR A 335 9.54 -12.42 28.48
CA TYR A 335 8.16 -12.06 28.14
C TYR A 335 7.56 -13.02 27.10
N LEU A 336 8.29 -13.37 26.04
CA LEU A 336 7.79 -14.25 24.98
C LEU A 336 7.34 -15.63 25.50
N PRO A 337 8.14 -16.40 26.27
CA PRO A 337 7.67 -17.68 26.79
C PRO A 337 6.58 -17.53 27.85
N ALA A 338 6.64 -16.52 28.73
CA ALA A 338 5.60 -16.30 29.74
C ALA A 338 4.25 -16.03 29.08
N LYS A 339 4.23 -15.23 28.01
CA LYS A 339 3.01 -14.91 27.29
C LYS A 339 2.51 -16.06 26.43
N LEU A 340 3.41 -16.80 25.77
CA LEU A 340 3.02 -17.96 24.96
C LEU A 340 2.46 -19.08 25.84
N LYS A 341 3.02 -19.30 27.04
CA LYS A 341 2.54 -20.31 28.01
C LYS A 341 1.14 -19.98 28.52
N LYS A 342 0.87 -18.72 28.86
CA LYS A 342 -0.47 -18.22 29.24
C LYS A 342 -1.55 -18.36 28.14
N MET A 343 -1.16 -18.65 26.89
CA MET A 343 -2.10 -18.86 25.79
C MET A 343 -2.34 -20.35 25.51
N ILE A 344 -1.62 -21.27 26.19
CA ILE A 344 -1.79 -22.73 26.05
C ILE A 344 -2.90 -23.22 26.99
N ASP A 345 -2.94 -22.67 28.19
CA ASP A 345 -4.10 -22.68 29.10
C ASP A 345 -5.22 -21.80 28.54
#